data_AF-A0A3D5UTS0-F1
#
_entry.id   AF-A0A3D5UTS0-F1
#
_cell.length_a   1.000
_cell.length_b   1.000
_cell.length_c   1.000
_cell.angle_alpha   90.00
_cell.angle_beta   90.00
_cell.angle_gamma   90.00
#
_symmetry.space_group_name_H-M   'P 1'
#
loop_
_entity.id
_entity.type
_entity.pdbx_description
1 polymer ?
#
loop_
_entity_poly.entity_id
_entity_poly.type
_entity_poly.pdbx_seq_one_letter_code
_entity_poly.pdbx_strand_id
1 'polypeptide(L)'
;GFIPDIEEICKKLPFTRQTLFFSATMPPEIQRLTDTFLHNPERIEVARASSTGAGIKQILVKTTRDGKRATLQHIVEEENVKNAIIFCNRKRDVASLER
;
A
#
# COMPACT_ATOMS: atom_id res chain seq x y z
N GLY A 1 2.28 -15.12 -9.17
CA GLY A 1 2.15 -13.71 -9.61
C GLY A 1 1.81 -13.68 -11.09
N PHE A 2 1.48 -12.52 -11.64
CA PHE A 2 1.00 -12.37 -13.03
C PHE A 2 2.11 -12.11 -14.07
N ILE A 3 3.38 -12.16 -13.66
CA ILE A 3 4.52 -11.85 -14.56
C ILE A 3 4.50 -12.73 -15.83
N PRO A 4 4.34 -14.07 -15.74
CA PRO A 4 4.29 -14.90 -16.95
C PRO A 4 3.14 -14.53 -17.88
N ASP A 5 1.98 -14.19 -17.32
CA ASP A 5 0.79 -13.81 -18.08
C ASP A 5 1.00 -12.47 -18.82
N ILE A 6 1.63 -11.49 -18.16
CA ILE A 6 1.99 -10.20 -18.75
C ILE A 6 2.95 -10.42 -19.93
N GLU A 7 3.97 -11.28 -19.76
CA GLU A 7 4.92 -11.59 -20.83
C GLU A 7 4.24 -12.22 -22.05
N GLU A 8 3.30 -13.14 -21.83
CA GLU A 8 2.56 -13.78 -22.92
C GLU A 8 1.71 -12.77 -23.69
N ILE A 9 1.01 -11.88 -22.98
CA ILE A 9 0.20 -10.82 -23.59
C ILE A 9 1.10 -9.87 -24.39
N CYS A 10 2.19 -9.40 -23.81
CA CYS A 10 3.07 -8.43 -24.45
C CYS A 10 3.77 -8.97 -25.71
N LYS A 11 4.00 -10.29 -25.80
CA LYS A 11 4.51 -10.96 -27.03
C LYS A 11 3.52 -10.94 -28.19
N LYS A 12 2.21 -10.85 -27.92
CA LYS A 12 1.16 -10.81 -28.94
C LYS A 12 0.87 -9.38 -29.43
N LEU A 13 1.43 -8.37 -28.78
CA LEU A 13 1.23 -6.96 -29.13
C LEU A 13 2.16 -6.53 -30.29
N PRO A 14 1.69 -5.63 -31.18
CA PRO A 14 2.49 -5.14 -32.30
C PRO A 14 3.74 -4.39 -31.82
N PHE A 15 4.84 -4.50 -32.58
CA PHE A 15 6.13 -3.92 -32.21
C PHE A 15 6.09 -2.39 -32.08
N THR A 16 5.49 -1.72 -33.05
CA THR A 16 5.37 -0.25 -33.07
C THR A 16 4.16 0.19 -32.24
N ARG A 17 4.39 0.60 -31.00
CA ARG A 17 3.36 1.11 -30.09
C ARG A 17 3.94 2.07 -29.06
N GLN A 18 3.09 2.94 -28.52
CA GLN A 18 3.40 3.69 -27.31
C GLN A 18 2.94 2.87 -26.10
N THR A 19 3.82 2.70 -25.10
CA THR A 19 3.51 1.97 -23.87
C THR A 19 3.73 2.89 -22.68
N LEU A 20 2.74 2.97 -21.79
CA LEU A 20 2.89 3.62 -20.49
C LEU A 20 2.95 2.54 -19.41
N PHE A 21 3.94 2.64 -18.52
CA PHE A 21 4.10 1.74 -17.39
C PHE A 21 3.96 2.52 -16.09
N PHE A 22 3.02 2.10 -15.25
CA PHE A 22 2.77 2.73 -13.95
C PHE A 22 3.07 1.74 -12.84
N SER A 23 3.94 2.12 -11.92
CA SER A 23 4.19 1.35 -10.71
C SER A 23 4.50 2.25 -9.53
N ALA A 24 4.00 1.85 -8.36
CA ALA A 24 4.33 2.49 -7.10
C ALA A 24 5.72 2.07 -6.60
N THR A 25 6.23 0.91 -7.03
CA THR A 25 7.54 0.38 -6.61
C THR A 25 8.31 -0.18 -7.80
N MET A 26 9.64 -0.17 -7.72
CA MET A 26 10.51 -0.67 -8.81
C MET A 26 11.46 -1.77 -8.29
N PRO A 27 10.95 -2.92 -7.82
CA PRO A 27 11.81 -4.06 -7.51
C PRO A 27 12.47 -4.61 -8.79
N PRO A 28 13.56 -5.38 -8.69
CA PRO A 28 14.33 -5.85 -9.86
C PRO A 28 13.49 -6.58 -10.92
N GLU A 29 12.46 -7.34 -10.52
CA GLU A 29 11.56 -8.04 -11.44
C GLU A 29 10.76 -7.07 -12.32
N ILE A 30 10.30 -5.95 -11.75
CA ILE A 30 9.56 -4.92 -12.48
C ILE A 30 10.47 -4.13 -13.42
N GLN A 31 11.72 -3.85 -13.00
CA GLN A 31 12.70 -3.18 -13.85
C GLN A 31 13.00 -3.99 -15.13
N ARG A 32 13.20 -5.31 -15.00
CA ARG A 32 13.39 -6.19 -16.16
C ARG A 32 12.21 -6.14 -17.13
N LEU A 33 11.00 -6.06 -16.58
CA LEU A 33 9.77 -5.98 -17.36
C LEU A 33 9.68 -4.66 -18.13
N THR A 34 10.04 -3.54 -17.51
CA THR A 34 10.11 -2.24 -18.20
C THR A 34 11.18 -2.22 -19.28
N ASP A 35 12.36 -2.79 -19.03
CA ASP A 35 13.45 -2.84 -20.00
C ASP A 35 13.11 -3.70 -21.24
N THR A 36 12.27 -4.72 -21.05
CA THR A 36 11.84 -5.62 -22.13
C THR A 36 10.73 -5.01 -22.99
N PHE A 37 9.79 -4.30 -22.39
CA PHE A 37 8.55 -3.88 -23.08
C PHE A 37 8.47 -2.40 -23.42
N LEU A 38 9.35 -1.56 -22.87
CA LEU A 38 9.43 -0.16 -23.20
C LEU A 38 10.60 0.10 -24.15
N HIS A 39 10.39 1.00 -25.10
CA HIS A 39 11.43 1.44 -26.03
C HIS A 39 11.78 2.90 -25.70
N ASN A 40 13.03 3.13 -25.28
CA ASN A 40 13.54 4.44 -24.86
C ASN A 40 12.56 5.23 -23.95
N PRO A 41 12.16 4.70 -22.79
CA PRO A 41 11.14 5.32 -21.95
C PRO A 41 11.67 6.56 -21.22
N GLU A 42 10.82 7.59 -21.15
CA GLU A 42 11.00 8.69 -20.20
C GLU A 42 10.50 8.27 -18.82
N ARG A 43 11.35 8.43 -17.79
CA ARG A 43 11.03 8.04 -16.42
C ARG A 43 10.62 9.27 -15.61
N ILE A 44 9.38 9.29 -15.17
CA ILE A 44 8.82 10.35 -14.32
C ILE A 44 8.58 9.78 -12.92
N GLU A 45 9.31 10.30 -11.93
CA GLU A 45 9.17 9.90 -10.52
C GLU A 45 8.69 11.06 -9.67
N VAL A 46 7.58 10.85 -8.96
CA VAL A 46 7.01 11.84 -8.05
C VAL A 46 7.16 11.32 -6.62
N ALA A 47 8.25 11.72 -5.96
CA ALA A 47 8.63 11.40 -4.58
C ALA A 47 8.90 9.91 -4.24
N ARG A 48 9.58 9.66 -3.11
CA ARG A 48 9.97 8.30 -2.68
C ARG A 48 8.76 7.50 -2.21
N ALA A 49 8.56 6.35 -2.85
CA ALA A 49 7.61 5.31 -2.46
C ALA A 49 8.02 4.60 -1.16
N SER A 50 8.01 5.28 -0.02
CA SER A 50 8.12 4.66 1.31
C SER A 50 8.17 5.62 2.48
N SER A 51 8.22 6.94 2.28
CA SER A 51 8.12 7.82 3.45
C SER A 51 6.69 7.79 3.95
N THR A 52 6.41 7.06 5.04
CA THR A 52 5.32 7.45 5.94
C THR A 52 5.48 8.94 6.16
N GLY A 53 4.48 9.72 5.71
CA GLY A 53 4.65 11.16 5.53
C GLY A 53 5.32 11.76 6.75
N ALA A 54 6.32 12.64 6.54
CA ALA A 54 7.17 13.15 7.62
C ALA A 54 6.39 13.80 8.80
N GLY A 55 5.10 14.09 8.62
CA GLY A 55 4.18 14.55 9.65
C GLY A 55 3.38 13.48 10.39
N ILE A 56 3.59 12.17 10.15
CA ILE A 56 2.84 11.09 10.82
C ILE A 56 3.63 10.57 12.02
N LYS A 57 3.17 10.89 13.24
CA LYS A 57 3.67 10.28 14.48
C LYS A 57 3.12 8.86 14.61
N GLN A 58 4.00 7.87 14.73
CA GLN A 58 3.62 6.46 14.95
C GLN A 58 4.02 6.02 16.36
N ILE A 59 3.10 5.36 17.05
CA ILE A 59 3.30 4.89 18.43
C ILE A 59 2.85 3.43 18.50
N LEU A 60 3.61 2.61 19.21
CA LEU A 60 3.23 1.23 19.53
C LEU A 60 2.77 1.16 20.99
N VAL A 61 1.52 0.75 21.21
CA VAL A 61 0.98 0.53 22.55
C VAL A 61 0.89 -0.97 22.82
N LYS A 62 1.62 -1.44 23.84
CA LYS A 62 1.63 -2.85 24.23
C LYS A 62 0.38 -3.15 25.09
N THR A 63 -0.38 -4.16 24.71
CA THR A 63 -1.56 -4.62 25.44
C THR A 63 -1.83 -6.11 25.15
N THR A 64 -2.74 -6.73 25.90
CA THR A 64 -3.20 -8.09 25.63
C THR A 64 -4.27 -8.09 24.55
N ARG A 65 -4.54 -9.23 23.92
CA ARG A 65 -5.58 -9.33 22.89
C ARG A 65 -6.94 -8.85 23.40
N ASP A 66 -7.29 -9.26 24.61
CA ASP A 66 -8.60 -8.99 25.21
C ASP A 66 -8.63 -7.57 25.83
N GLY A 67 -7.47 -7.00 26.18
CA GLY A 67 -7.32 -5.63 26.67
C GLY A 67 -7.35 -4.54 25.60
N LYS A 68 -7.24 -4.88 24.31
CA LYS A 68 -7.18 -3.91 23.20
C LYS A 68 -8.33 -2.90 23.21
N ARG A 69 -9.56 -3.33 23.54
CA ARG A 69 -10.73 -2.45 23.56
C ARG A 69 -10.62 -1.37 24.65
N ALA A 70 -10.32 -1.78 25.88
CA ALA A 70 -10.17 -0.85 27.00
C ALA A 70 -9.00 0.11 26.76
N THR A 71 -7.86 -0.41 26.26
CA THR A 71 -6.72 0.43 25.87
C THR A 71 -7.09 1.46 24.80
N LEU A 72 -7.84 1.06 23.77
CA LEU A 72 -8.29 1.97 22.72
C LEU A 72 -9.21 3.06 23.26
N GLN A 73 -10.18 2.72 24.10
CA GLN A 73 -11.08 3.70 24.74
C GLN A 73 -10.29 4.73 25.55
N HIS A 74 -9.32 4.27 26.35
CA HIS A 74 -8.47 5.15 27.12
C HIS A 74 -7.69 6.15 26.26
N ILE A 75 -7.11 5.69 25.14
CA ILE A 75 -6.38 6.56 24.20
C ILE A 75 -7.31 7.60 23.56
N VAL A 76 -8.52 7.19 23.15
CA VAL A 76 -9.50 8.09 22.52
C VAL A 76 -9.93 9.20 23.48
N GLU A 77 -10.13 8.86 24.76
CA GLU A 77 -10.49 9.81 25.81
C GLU A 77 -9.33 10.74 26.16
N GLU A 78 -8.13 10.19 26.39
CA GLU A 78 -6.93 10.95 26.78
C GLU A 78 -6.49 11.95 25.69
N GLU A 79 -6.51 11.53 24.43
CA GLU A 79 -6.15 12.37 23.29
C GLU A 79 -7.33 13.24 22.78
N ASN A 80 -8.50 13.17 23.45
CA ASN A 80 -9.71 13.92 23.10
C ASN A 80 -10.08 13.83 21.60
N VAL A 81 -10.09 12.60 21.09
CA VAL A 81 -10.22 12.34 19.65
C VAL A 81 -11.66 12.53 19.19
N LYS A 82 -11.90 13.52 18.31
CA LYS A 82 -13.23 13.78 17.74
C LYS A 82 -13.62 12.81 16.63
N ASN A 83 -12.69 12.54 15.73
CA ASN A 83 -12.87 11.68 14.57
C ASN A 83 -11.64 10.79 14.41
N ALA A 84 -11.84 9.49 14.24
CA ALA A 84 -10.77 8.52 14.00
C ALA A 84 -11.21 7.44 13.01
N ILE A 85 -10.22 6.85 12.34
CA ILE A 85 -10.40 5.63 11.55
C ILE A 85 -9.68 4.51 12.28
N ILE A 86 -10.42 3.47 12.65
CA ILE A 86 -9.88 2.30 13.36
C ILE A 86 -9.87 1.12 12.39
N PHE A 87 -8.68 0.60 12.09
CA PHE A 87 -8.52 -0.58 11.24
C PHE A 87 -8.46 -1.85 12.09
N CYS A 88 -9.22 -2.86 11.68
CA CYS A 88 -9.21 -4.19 12.29
C CYS A 88 -9.04 -5.25 11.19
N ASN A 89 -8.34 -6.34 11.50
CA ASN A 89 -8.02 -7.37 10.51
C ASN A 89 -9.23 -8.20 10.06
N ARG A 90 -10.28 -8.31 10.89
CA ARG A 90 -11.46 -9.13 10.60
C ARG A 90 -12.74 -8.31 10.78
N LYS A 91 -13.71 -8.53 9.89
CA LYS A 91 -15.04 -7.89 9.95
C LYS A 91 -15.74 -8.05 11.30
N ARG A 92 -15.62 -9.24 11.93
CA ARG A 92 -16.20 -9.49 13.26
C ARG A 92 -15.59 -8.61 14.36
N ASP A 93 -14.31 -8.27 14.24
CA ASP A 93 -13.58 -7.46 15.20
C ASP A 93 -13.95 -5.97 15.02
N VAL A 94 -14.37 -5.56 13.80
CA VAL A 94 -14.97 -4.23 13.55
C VAL A 94 -16.36 -4.15 14.19
N ALA A 95 -17.20 -5.17 13.97
CA ALA A 95 -18.57 -5.20 14.48
C ALA A 95 -18.63 -5.16 16.02
N SER A 96 -17.59 -5.65 16.71
CA SER A 96 -17.52 -5.51 18.16
C SER A 96 -17.22 -4.10 18.60
N LEU A 97 -16.59 -3.24 17.79
CA LEU A 97 -16.26 -1.84 18.12
C LEU A 97 -17.40 -0.85 17.84
N GLU A 98 -18.36 -1.20 16.97
CA GLU A 98 -19.54 -0.36 16.69
C GLU A 98 -20.59 -0.37 17.82
N ARG A 99 -20.49 -1.32 18.75
CA ARG A 99 -21.34 -1.43 19.94
C ARG A 99 -20.58 -1.00 21.18
#